data_AF-A0A7I8DXK4-F1
#
_entry.id   AF-A0A7I8DXK4-F1
#
_cell.length_a   1.000
_cell.length_b   1.000
_cell.length_c   1.000
_cell.angle_alpha   90.00
_cell.angle_beta   90.00
_cell.angle_gamma   90.00
#
_symmetry.space_group_name_H-M   'P 1'
#
loop_
_entity.id
_entity.type
_entity.pdbx_description
1 polymer ?
#
loop_
_entity_poly.entity_id
_entity_poly.type
_entity_poly.pdbx_seq_one_letter_code
_entity_poly.pdbx_strand_id
1 'polypeptide(L)'
;MTIPEAVSLVLQAGAYAHGGEIFVLDMGKPVKILDMAKNLIKLSGLEPDVDIEIKFIGLRPGEKLYEEMLMKEEGMQTTPNKMIHVGKPIELSHDFFDQLDHLYQVAYDEDSNIRKEVHQMVDTYHYDENTTHGIK
;
A
#
# COMPACT_ATOMS: atom_id res chain seq x y z
N MET A 1 1.35 -11.90 8.64
CA MET A 1 0.23 -11.52 9.53
C MET A 1 -1.04 -12.23 9.07
N THR A 2 -1.80 -12.78 10.00
CA THR A 2 -3.12 -13.39 9.75
C THR A 2 -4.25 -12.37 9.93
N ILE A 3 -5.46 -12.69 9.43
CA ILE A 3 -6.62 -11.81 9.59
C ILE A 3 -6.94 -11.52 11.07
N PRO A 4 -7.02 -12.52 11.97
CA PRO A 4 -7.32 -12.25 13.38
C PRO A 4 -6.24 -11.39 14.07
N GLU A 5 -4.97 -11.58 13.71
CA GLU A 5 -3.87 -10.75 14.20
C GLU A 5 -4.04 -9.28 13.77
N ALA A 6 -4.29 -9.05 12.48
CA ALA A 6 -4.49 -7.70 11.94
C ALA A 6 -5.67 -6.99 12.63
N VAL A 7 -6.81 -7.67 12.75
CA VAL A 7 -8.00 -7.11 13.41
C VAL A 7 -7.74 -6.80 14.88
N SER A 8 -7.05 -7.69 15.60
CA SER A 8 -6.67 -7.46 17.00
C SER A 8 -5.82 -6.20 17.17
N LEU A 9 -4.82 -6.02 16.28
CA LEU A 9 -3.97 -4.83 16.30
C LEU A 9 -4.74 -3.55 15.96
N VAL A 10 -5.68 -3.59 15.02
CA VAL A 10 -6.55 -2.44 14.68
C VAL A 10 -7.42 -2.05 15.88
N LEU A 11 -8.04 -3.02 16.55
CA LEU A 11 -8.86 -2.75 17.75
C LEU A 11 -8.03 -2.15 18.89
N GLN A 12 -6.80 -2.66 19.08
CA GLN A 12 -5.89 -2.15 20.09
C GLN A 12 -5.38 -0.74 19.76
N ALA A 13 -5.06 -0.45 18.50
CA ALA A 13 -4.72 0.89 18.05
C ALA A 13 -5.88 1.88 18.32
N GLY A 14 -7.12 1.45 18.05
CA GLY A 14 -8.32 2.24 18.39
C GLY A 14 -8.47 2.51 19.88
N ALA A 15 -8.07 1.59 20.75
CA ALA A 15 -8.05 1.79 22.20
C ALA A 15 -6.94 2.74 22.68
N TYR A 16 -5.87 2.92 21.89
CA TYR A 16 -4.77 3.86 22.17
C TYR A 16 -4.98 5.25 21.58
N ALA A 17 -5.97 5.43 20.71
CA ALA A 17 -6.19 6.68 20.01
C ALA A 17 -6.73 7.78 20.94
N HIS A 18 -6.15 8.97 20.86
CA HIS A 18 -6.65 10.20 21.49
C HIS A 18 -7.17 11.23 20.47
N GLY A 19 -6.97 10.98 19.17
CA GLY A 19 -7.47 11.77 18.06
C GLY A 19 -6.33 12.33 17.21
N GLY A 20 -6.37 12.05 15.91
CA GLY A 20 -5.41 12.59 14.94
C GLY A 20 -4.14 11.76 14.75
N GLU A 21 -3.97 10.64 15.45
CA GLU A 21 -2.83 9.74 15.26
C GLU A 21 -2.97 8.87 14.00
N ILE A 22 -1.84 8.63 13.33
CA ILE A 22 -1.74 7.65 12.24
C ILE A 22 -1.03 6.42 12.79
N PHE A 23 -1.73 5.29 12.89
CA PHE A 23 -1.15 4.05 13.40
C PHE A 23 -0.56 3.20 12.27
N VAL A 24 0.67 2.71 12.47
CA VAL A 24 1.37 1.81 11.56
C VAL A 24 1.61 0.48 12.26
N LEU A 25 1.22 -0.61 11.60
CA LEU A 25 1.33 -1.96 12.13
C LEU A 25 2.59 -2.66 11.62
N ASP A 26 3.30 -3.35 12.49
CA ASP A 26 4.41 -4.22 12.10
C ASP A 26 3.86 -5.48 11.42
N MET A 27 4.07 -5.59 10.10
CA MET A 27 3.66 -6.75 9.31
C MET A 27 4.65 -7.93 9.43
N GLY A 28 5.77 -7.72 10.10
CA GLY A 28 6.86 -8.67 10.27
C GLY A 28 7.79 -8.72 9.07
N LYS A 29 8.34 -9.90 8.80
CA LYS A 29 9.31 -10.09 7.72
C LYS A 29 8.60 -10.12 6.35
N PRO A 30 9.15 -9.43 5.33
CA PRO A 30 8.61 -9.51 3.98
C PRO A 30 8.70 -10.93 3.44
N VAL A 31 7.71 -11.33 2.65
CA VAL A 31 7.61 -12.67 2.05
C VAL A 31 7.70 -12.53 0.52
N LYS A 32 8.58 -13.31 -0.12
CA LYS A 32 8.69 -13.35 -1.58
C LYS A 32 7.54 -14.16 -2.18
N ILE A 33 6.83 -13.58 -3.13
CA ILE A 33 5.72 -14.25 -3.83
C ILE A 33 6.18 -15.54 -4.54
N LEU A 34 7.40 -15.55 -5.09
CA LEU A 34 7.99 -16.74 -5.71
C LEU A 34 8.13 -17.91 -4.71
N ASP A 35 8.62 -17.63 -3.51
CA ASP A 35 8.81 -18.65 -2.48
C ASP A 35 7.45 -19.17 -1.99
N MET A 36 6.47 -18.26 -1.85
CA MET A 36 5.09 -18.64 -1.53
C MET A 36 4.49 -19.56 -2.59
N ALA A 37 4.62 -19.25 -3.88
CA ALA A 37 4.12 -20.09 -4.97
C ALA A 37 4.76 -21.48 -4.96
N LYS A 38 6.10 -21.56 -4.83
CA LYS A 38 6.83 -22.83 -4.73
C LYS A 38 6.39 -23.66 -3.52
N ASN A 39 6.17 -23.01 -2.38
CA ASN A 39 5.70 -23.69 -1.17
C ASN A 39 4.28 -24.24 -1.34
N LEU A 40 3.37 -23.50 -1.98
CA LEU A 40 2.00 -23.97 -2.25
C LEU A 40 1.98 -25.22 -3.15
N ILE A 41 2.81 -25.24 -4.20
CA ILE A 41 2.95 -26.42 -5.08
C ILE A 41 3.44 -27.63 -4.28
N LYS A 42 4.51 -27.45 -3.49
CA LYS A 42 5.07 -28.52 -2.64
C LYS A 42 4.08 -29.04 -1.60
N LEU A 43 3.31 -28.14 -0.98
CA LEU A 43 2.28 -28.51 0.00
C LEU A 43 1.14 -29.33 -0.61
N SER A 44 0.95 -29.23 -1.92
CA SER A 44 0.01 -30.05 -2.68
C SER A 44 0.60 -31.41 -3.12
N GLY A 45 1.84 -31.72 -2.70
CA GLY A 45 2.53 -32.96 -3.03
C GLY A 45 3.15 -33.00 -4.43
N LEU A 46 3.31 -31.84 -5.08
CA LEU A 46 3.82 -31.68 -6.44
C LEU A 46 5.20 -31.03 -6.44
N GLU A 47 5.97 -31.24 -7.50
CA GLU A 47 7.29 -30.65 -7.70
C GLU A 47 7.20 -29.38 -8.58
N PRO A 48 7.63 -28.20 -8.05
CA PRO A 48 7.68 -26.98 -8.84
C PRO A 48 8.59 -27.12 -10.07
N ASP A 49 8.17 -26.53 -11.18
CA ASP A 49 8.86 -26.56 -12.48
C ASP A 49 8.95 -27.96 -13.13
N VAL A 50 8.33 -28.99 -12.53
CA VAL A 50 8.18 -30.34 -13.09
C VAL A 50 6.70 -30.66 -13.31
N ASP A 51 5.90 -30.65 -12.23
CA ASP A 51 4.46 -30.91 -12.30
C ASP A 51 3.68 -29.62 -12.61
N ILE A 52 4.16 -28.48 -12.09
CA ILE A 52 3.55 -27.16 -12.29
C ILE A 52 4.65 -26.15 -12.62
N GLU A 53 4.61 -25.62 -13.84
CA GLU A 53 5.52 -24.59 -14.35
C GLU A 53 5.20 -23.20 -13.77
N ILE A 54 6.22 -22.47 -13.29
CA ILE A 54 6.07 -21.08 -12.84
C ILE A 54 6.49 -20.12 -13.97
N LYS A 55 5.51 -19.36 -14.51
CA LYS A 55 5.76 -18.35 -15.56
C LYS A 55 5.79 -16.94 -14.99
N PHE A 56 6.82 -16.18 -15.34
CA PHE A 56 6.91 -14.76 -15.02
C PHE A 56 6.25 -13.93 -16.13
N ILE A 57 5.21 -13.18 -15.78
CA ILE A 57 4.46 -12.33 -16.73
C ILE A 57 4.84 -10.84 -16.65
N GLY A 58 5.81 -10.49 -15.80
CA GLY A 58 6.18 -9.11 -15.51
C GLY A 58 5.23 -8.42 -14.53
N LEU A 59 5.57 -7.18 -14.17
CA LEU A 59 4.72 -6.33 -13.35
C LEU A 59 3.63 -5.70 -14.21
N ARG A 60 2.42 -5.59 -13.65
CA ARG A 60 1.32 -4.84 -14.26
C ARG A 60 1.52 -3.34 -13.98
N PRO A 61 0.96 -2.47 -14.86
CA PRO A 61 0.79 -1.05 -14.58
C PRO A 61 0.40 -0.73 -13.12
N GLY A 62 1.21 0.08 -12.44
CA GLY A 62 0.96 0.51 -11.07
C GLY A 62 1.41 -0.47 -9.98
N GLU A 63 1.90 -1.67 -10.31
CA GLU A 63 2.44 -2.60 -9.32
C GLU A 63 3.86 -2.23 -8.87
N LYS A 64 4.12 -2.38 -7.56
CA LYS A 64 5.45 -2.25 -6.98
C LYS A 64 6.10 -3.63 -6.80
N LEU A 65 7.41 -3.72 -7.03
CA LEU A 65 8.18 -4.95 -6.76
C LEU A 65 8.37 -5.20 -5.26
N TYR A 66 8.41 -4.12 -4.47
CA TYR A 66 8.51 -4.13 -3.03
C TYR A 66 7.61 -3.04 -2.46
N GLU A 67 6.91 -3.33 -1.37
CA GLU A 67 6.20 -2.32 -0.60
C GLU A 67 7.15 -1.54 0.30
N GLU A 68 6.76 -0.32 0.66
CA GLU A 68 7.52 0.54 1.55
C GLU A 68 7.36 0.10 3.00
N MET A 69 8.49 -0.04 3.70
CA MET A 69 8.48 -0.28 5.14
C MET A 69 8.31 1.07 5.83
N LEU A 70 7.06 1.45 6.10
CA LEU A 70 6.69 2.71 6.77
C LEU A 70 7.48 2.94 8.08
N MET A 71 7.94 1.86 8.73
CA MET A 71 8.67 1.89 10.00
C MET A 71 10.00 2.66 10.03
N LYS A 72 10.50 3.12 8.88
CA LYS A 72 11.76 3.87 8.77
C LYS A 72 11.60 5.38 8.71
N GLU A 73 10.37 5.88 8.80
CA GLU A 73 10.12 7.32 8.81
C GLU A 73 10.62 7.99 10.09
N GLU A 74 11.26 9.15 9.94
CA GLU A 74 11.71 9.96 11.06
C GLU A 74 10.51 10.44 11.88
N GLY A 75 10.48 10.13 13.18
CA GLY A 75 9.45 10.59 14.09
C GLY A 75 8.41 9.55 14.52
N MET A 76 8.56 8.27 14.15
CA MET A 76 7.70 7.22 14.68
C MET A 76 7.84 7.05 16.20
N GLN A 77 6.70 7.07 16.89
CA GLN A 77 6.61 6.81 18.32
C GLN A 77 6.16 5.37 18.57
N THR A 78 6.72 4.74 19.59
CA THR A 78 6.35 3.38 20.00
C THR A 78 5.13 3.41 20.93
N THR A 79 4.21 2.47 20.77
CA THR A 79 3.13 2.23 21.75
C THR A 79 3.54 1.11 22.75
N PRO A 80 2.73 0.81 23.78
CA PRO A 80 2.99 -0.33 24.67
C PRO A 80 3.03 -1.68 23.92
N ASN A 81 2.37 -1.78 22.76
CA ASN A 81 2.50 -2.93 21.87
C ASN A 81 3.58 -2.63 20.81
N LYS A 82 4.65 -3.42 20.80
CA LYS A 82 5.76 -3.27 19.83
C LYS A 82 5.37 -3.52 18.37
N MET A 83 4.17 -4.04 18.13
CA MET A 83 3.61 -4.24 16.80
C MET A 83 2.82 -3.02 16.30
N ILE A 84 2.66 -1.98 17.13
CA ILE A 84 1.87 -0.79 16.82
C ILE A 84 2.75 0.45 17.07
N HIS A 85 2.88 1.26 16.03
CA HIS A 85 3.63 2.51 16.03
C HIS A 85 2.71 3.68 15.67
N VAL A 86 3.08 4.87 16.09
CA VAL A 86 2.37 6.11 15.76
C VAL A 86 3.26 6.95 14.85
N GLY A 87 2.80 7.18 13.63
CA GLY A 87 3.38 8.11 12.68
C GLY A 87 2.94 9.55 12.95
N LYS A 88 3.72 10.52 12.45
CA LYS A 88 3.37 11.93 12.56
C LYS A 88 2.33 12.28 11.47
N PRO A 89 1.23 12.96 11.82
CA PRO A 89 0.29 13.45 10.81
C PRO A 89 0.94 14.42 9.85
N ILE A 90 0.51 14.38 8.59
CA ILE A 90 0.91 15.35 7.56
C ILE A 90 0.07 16.61 7.78
N GLU A 91 0.71 17.78 7.71
CA GLU A 91 -0.02 19.06 7.69
C GLU A 91 -0.59 19.27 6.28
N LEU A 92 -1.91 19.40 6.20
CA LEU A 92 -2.59 19.67 4.94
C LEU A 92 -2.45 21.15 4.59
N SER A 93 -2.28 21.44 3.30
CA SER A 93 -2.26 22.82 2.81
C SER A 93 -3.64 23.48 2.98
N HIS A 94 -3.64 24.81 3.05
CA HIS A 94 -4.87 25.58 3.25
C HIS A 94 -5.86 25.45 2.08
N ASP A 95 -5.38 25.14 0.89
CA ASP A 95 -6.13 24.95 -0.35
C ASP A 95 -6.51 23.47 -0.61
N PHE A 96 -6.22 22.55 0.32
CA PHE A 96 -6.49 21.12 0.15
C PHE A 96 -7.94 20.80 -0.25
N PHE A 97 -8.91 21.47 0.37
CA PHE A 97 -10.33 21.25 0.05
C PHE A 97 -10.71 21.78 -1.33
N ASP A 98 -10.14 22.91 -1.75
CA ASP A 98 -10.35 23.45 -3.10
C ASP A 98 -9.74 22.52 -4.16
N GLN A 99 -8.55 21.97 -3.88
CA GLN A 99 -7.90 20.96 -4.74
C GLN A 99 -8.73 19.66 -4.81
N LEU A 100 -9.31 19.22 -3.69
CA LEU A 100 -10.16 18.03 -3.64
C LEU A 100 -11.45 18.21 -4.45
N ASP A 101 -12.10 19.37 -4.33
CA ASP A 101 -13.29 19.69 -5.11
C ASP A 101 -12.98 19.73 -6.61
N HIS A 102 -11.82 20.28 -6.99
CA HIS A 102 -11.36 20.25 -8.37
C HIS A 102 -11.13 18.81 -8.87
N LEU A 103 -10.42 17.99 -8.08
CA LEU A 103 -10.14 16.59 -8.42
C LEU A 103 -11.44 15.78 -8.59
N TYR A 104 -12.46 16.06 -7.78
CA TYR A 104 -13.77 15.44 -7.90
C TYR A 104 -14.44 15.74 -9.25
N GLN A 105 -14.38 17.00 -9.72
CA GLN A 105 -14.93 17.38 -11.02
C GLN A 105 -14.18 16.69 -12.17
N VAL A 106 -12.84 16.71 -12.13
CA VAL A 106 -11.98 16.04 -13.13
C VAL A 106 -12.28 14.54 -13.22
N ALA A 107 -12.50 13.88 -12.07
CA ALA A 107 -12.87 12.47 -12.03
C ALA A 107 -14.27 12.21 -12.60
N TYR A 108 -15.22 13.11 -12.36
CA TYR A 108 -16.59 13.01 -12.87
C TYR A 108 -16.66 13.21 -14.39
N ASP A 109 -15.88 14.14 -14.92
CA ASP A 109 -15.83 14.47 -16.35
C ASP A 109 -15.02 13.44 -17.17
N GLU A 110 -14.50 12.39 -16.54
CA GLU A 110 -13.62 11.37 -17.13
C GLU A 110 -12.42 11.95 -17.88
N ASP A 111 -11.86 13.06 -17.37
CA ASP A 111 -10.70 13.68 -17.98
C ASP A 111 -9.47 12.74 -17.89
N SER A 112 -8.81 12.55 -19.02
CA SER A 112 -7.55 11.81 -19.16
C SER A 112 -6.42 12.26 -18.21
N ASN A 113 -6.51 13.45 -17.63
CA ASN A 113 -5.46 14.07 -16.81
C ASN A 113 -5.52 13.73 -15.32
N ILE A 114 -6.42 12.83 -14.87
CA ILE A 114 -6.61 12.53 -13.43
C ILE A 114 -5.30 12.23 -12.68
N ARG A 115 -4.34 11.52 -13.30
CA ARG A 115 -3.06 11.21 -12.67
C ARG A 115 -2.21 12.44 -12.38
N LYS A 116 -2.25 13.41 -13.29
CA LYS A 116 -1.54 14.67 -13.14
C LYS A 116 -2.13 15.49 -11.99
N GLU A 117 -3.45 15.51 -11.85
CA GLU A 117 -4.13 16.18 -10.74
C GLU A 117 -3.84 15.49 -9.41
N VAL A 118 -3.86 14.15 -9.37
CA VAL A 118 -3.46 13.39 -8.17
C VAL A 118 -2.01 13.69 -7.77
N HIS A 119 -1.08 13.78 -8.74
CA HIS A 119 0.32 14.10 -8.45
C HIS A 119 0.53 15.52 -7.90
N GLN A 120 -0.30 16.49 -8.31
CA GLN A 120 -0.25 17.86 -7.76
C GLN A 120 -0.67 17.90 -6.29
N MET A 121 -1.64 17.07 -5.90
CA MET A 121 -2.17 17.00 -4.53
C MET A 121 -1.36 16.06 -3.62
N VAL A 122 -0.76 15.01 -4.20
CA VAL A 122 0.05 14.00 -3.50
C VAL A 122 1.42 13.95 -4.18
N ASP A 123 2.36 14.74 -3.66
CA ASP A 123 3.72 14.87 -4.20
C ASP A 123 4.51 13.54 -4.25
N THR A 124 4.21 12.63 -3.32
CA THR A 124 4.77 11.27 -3.25
C THR A 124 4.14 10.27 -4.22
N TYR A 125 3.08 10.65 -4.94
CA TYR A 125 2.50 9.81 -5.97
C TYR A 125 3.35 9.85 -7.24
N HIS A 126 3.89 8.71 -7.64
CA HIS A 126 4.63 8.57 -8.89
C HIS A 126 3.89 7.64 -9.85
N TYR A 127 3.71 8.09 -11.09
CA TYR A 127 3.13 7.30 -12.17
C TYR A 127 3.98 7.42 -13.43
N ASP A 128 3.93 6.40 -14.27
CA ASP A 128 4.55 6.45 -15.59
C ASP A 128 3.56 7.02 -16.60
N GLU A 129 3.94 8.14 -17.23
CA GLU A 129 3.17 8.84 -18.26
C GLU A 129 2.93 7.95 -19.49
N ASN A 130 3.80 6.97 -19.76
CA ASN A 130 3.69 6.06 -20.89
C ASN A 130 2.74 4.88 -20.64
N THR A 131 2.25 4.73 -19.41
CA THR A 131 1.40 3.60 -19.04
C THR A 131 -0.05 3.85 -19.47
N THR A 132 -0.37 3.52 -20.72
CA THR A 132 -1.74 3.54 -21.24
C THR A 132 -2.58 2.45 -20.58
N HIS A 133 -3.64 2.84 -19.87
CA HIS A 133 -4.66 1.89 -19.40
C HIS A 133 -5.73 1.78 -20.49
N GLY A 134 -5.95 0.57 -21.01
CA GLY A 134 -7.18 0.28 -21.75
C GLY A 134 -7.23 0.65 -23.25
N ILE A 135 -6.13 0.54 -24.00
CA ILE A 135 -6.24 0.31 -25.45
C ILE A 135 -5.67 -1.07 -25.76
N LYS A 136 -6.58 -2.05 -25.85
CA LYS A 136 -6.42 -3.15 -26.80
C LYS A 136 -7.19 -2.79 -28.05
#